data_AF-A0A7S9WQS0-F1
#
_entry.id   AF-A0A7S9WQS0-F1
#
_cell.length_a   1.000
_cell.length_b   1.000
_cell.length_c   1.000
_cell.angle_alpha   90.00
_cell.angle_beta   90.00
_cell.angle_gamma   90.00
#
_symmetry.space_group_name_H-M   'P 1'
#
loop_
_entity.id
_entity.type
_entity.pdbx_description
1 polymer ?
#
loop_
_entity_poly.entity_id
_entity_poly.type
_entity_poly.pdbx_seq_one_letter_code
_entity_poly.pdbx_strand_id
1 'polypeptide(L)'
;MTTFKNSILSLACVLLAGCASSSQRIVDMANRDNLVNFPAHKLVKVKETSQAEVYQEMPNGEIAPSFAPLGSVLGNDVMLGINKQCGFEPKDLKEVRVVSHDEARGLDFEVWVFNDPLSQRDDKITAISVILKATPNIGGTDINCKIPKDCHDEKPVTFVFGK
;
A
#
# COMPACT_ATOMS: atom_id res chain seq x y z
N MET A 1 20.30 35.82 -19.04
CA MET A 1 20.31 35.72 -17.57
C MET A 1 19.64 34.41 -17.19
N THR A 2 20.45 33.38 -17.04
CA THR A 2 20.05 32.00 -16.72
C THR A 2 19.88 31.86 -15.22
N THR A 3 18.78 31.26 -14.76
CA THR A 3 18.80 30.54 -13.48
C THR A 3 17.85 29.35 -13.57
N PHE A 4 18.41 28.20 -13.96
CA PHE A 4 17.79 26.90 -13.73
C PHE A 4 17.80 26.67 -12.21
N LYS A 5 16.62 26.50 -11.60
CA LYS A 5 16.51 26.08 -10.20
C LYS A 5 16.79 24.57 -10.15
N ASN A 6 17.95 24.22 -9.62
CA ASN A 6 18.27 22.85 -9.23
C ASN A 6 17.42 22.49 -7.99
N SER A 7 16.34 21.73 -8.20
CA SER A 7 15.66 21.02 -7.12
C SER A 7 16.57 19.89 -6.66
N ILE A 8 17.17 20.06 -5.48
CA ILE A 8 17.94 19.01 -4.80
C ILE A 8 16.95 17.91 -4.41
N LEU A 9 16.99 16.80 -5.15
CA LEU A 9 16.34 15.54 -4.78
C LEU A 9 17.03 15.05 -3.50
N SER A 10 16.36 15.17 -2.34
CA SER A 10 16.84 14.62 -1.08
C SER A 10 16.68 13.10 -1.12
N LEU A 11 17.70 12.40 -1.64
CA LEU A 11 17.79 10.94 -1.55
C LEU A 11 18.29 10.60 -0.14
N ALA A 12 17.37 10.20 0.76
CA ALA A 12 17.74 9.73 2.09
C ALA A 12 18.34 8.32 1.99
N CYS A 13 19.66 8.23 1.74
CA CYS A 13 20.41 6.98 1.79
C CYS A 13 20.71 6.61 3.25
N VAL A 14 19.88 5.77 3.86
CA VAL A 14 20.19 5.17 5.16
C VAL A 14 21.10 3.96 4.94
N LEU A 15 22.40 4.13 5.16
CA LEU A 15 23.40 3.05 5.12
C LEU A 15 23.40 2.32 6.48
N LEU A 16 22.65 1.22 6.59
CA LEU A 16 22.69 0.35 7.77
C LEU A 16 23.85 -0.65 7.62
N ALA A 17 25.01 -0.32 8.17
CA ALA A 17 26.09 -1.28 8.38
C ALA A 17 25.84 -2.03 9.70
N GLY A 18 25.34 -3.26 9.64
CA GLY A 18 25.07 -4.06 10.84
C GLY A 18 24.79 -5.54 10.59
N CYS A 19 25.66 -6.40 11.11
CA CYS A 19 25.49 -7.81 11.50
C CYS A 19 24.65 -8.75 10.58
N ALA A 20 25.36 -9.52 9.73
CA ALA A 20 25.08 -10.90 9.25
C ALA A 20 23.62 -11.31 8.93
N SER A 21 22.75 -10.37 8.60
CA SER A 21 21.39 -10.62 8.16
C SER A 21 21.30 -10.14 6.71
N SER A 22 20.80 -11.00 5.82
CA SER A 22 20.56 -10.58 4.45
C SER A 22 19.58 -9.40 4.45
N SER A 23 19.80 -8.44 3.56
CA SER A 23 18.84 -7.38 3.20
C SER A 23 17.41 -7.90 3.11
N GLN A 24 17.22 -9.06 2.47
CA GLN A 24 15.94 -9.74 2.37
C GLN A 24 15.33 -10.05 3.74
N ARG A 25 16.11 -10.59 4.69
CA ARG A 25 15.61 -10.88 6.04
C ARG A 25 15.19 -9.62 6.79
N ILE A 26 15.93 -8.53 6.65
CA ILE A 26 15.58 -7.23 7.26
C ILE A 26 14.26 -6.72 6.68
N VAL A 27 14.11 -6.79 5.35
CA VAL A 27 12.89 -6.37 4.65
C VAL A 27 11.69 -7.26 5.03
N ASP A 28 11.88 -8.57 5.10
CA ASP A 28 10.83 -9.51 5.50
C ASP A 28 10.35 -9.24 6.93
N MET A 29 11.28 -8.96 7.85
CA MET A 29 10.94 -8.56 9.22
C MET A 29 10.18 -7.23 9.25
N ALA A 30 10.65 -6.20 8.54
CA ALA A 30 9.98 -4.90 8.46
C ALA A 30 8.56 -5.02 7.89
N ASN A 31 8.40 -5.77 6.79
CA ASN A 31 7.10 -6.02 6.18
C ASN A 31 6.16 -6.77 7.13
N ARG A 32 6.63 -7.84 7.77
CA ARG A 32 5.84 -8.63 8.72
C ARG A 32 5.44 -7.81 9.93
N ASP A 33 6.39 -7.13 10.55
CA ASP A 33 6.16 -6.40 11.80
C ASP A 33 5.23 -5.19 11.56
N ASN A 34 5.21 -4.63 10.34
CA ASN A 34 4.29 -3.56 9.99
C ASN A 34 2.86 -4.03 9.67
N LEU A 35 2.61 -5.34 9.43
CA LEU A 35 1.26 -5.84 9.10
C LEU A 35 0.21 -5.51 10.18
N VAL A 36 0.62 -5.39 11.45
CA VAL A 36 -0.25 -4.99 12.56
C VAL A 36 -0.90 -3.60 12.34
N ASN A 37 -0.28 -2.77 11.51
CA ASN A 37 -0.75 -1.44 11.16
C ASN A 37 -1.56 -1.42 9.85
N PHE A 38 -1.90 -2.58 9.27
CA PHE A 38 -2.63 -2.66 8.01
C PHE A 38 -2.05 -1.74 6.92
N PRO A 39 -0.77 -1.92 6.52
CA PRO A 39 -0.12 -1.00 5.61
C PRO A 39 -0.55 -1.25 4.16
N ALA A 40 -0.94 -0.18 3.47
CA ALA A 40 -1.31 -0.24 2.05
C ALA A 40 -0.15 -0.68 1.14
N HIS A 41 1.09 -0.53 1.61
CA HIS A 41 2.31 -0.84 0.87
C HIS A 41 3.20 -1.84 1.63
N LYS A 42 4.00 -2.59 0.88
CA LYS A 42 5.11 -3.42 1.36
C LYS A 42 6.38 -3.11 0.57
N LEU A 43 7.54 -3.33 1.18
CA LEU A 43 8.82 -3.25 0.48
C LEU A 43 9.01 -4.48 -0.41
N VAL A 44 9.32 -4.25 -1.68
CA VAL A 44 9.57 -5.29 -2.68
C VAL A 44 10.91 -5.01 -3.36
N LYS A 45 11.71 -6.06 -3.59
CA LYS A 45 12.96 -5.94 -4.35
C LYS A 45 12.62 -5.59 -5.80
N VAL A 46 13.03 -4.42 -6.27
CA VAL A 46 12.78 -3.93 -7.65
C VAL A 46 14.00 -3.99 -8.53
N LYS A 47 15.20 -4.04 -7.95
CA LYS A 47 16.46 -4.13 -8.70
C LYS A 47 17.52 -4.85 -7.90
N GLU A 48 18.31 -5.65 -8.58
CA GLU A 48 19.49 -6.30 -8.03
C GLU A 48 20.68 -6.08 -8.98
N THR A 49 21.83 -5.72 -8.41
CA THR A 49 23.09 -5.53 -9.14
C THR A 49 24.21 -6.28 -8.43
N SER A 50 25.41 -6.23 -9.00
CA SER A 50 26.62 -6.73 -8.33
C SER A 50 26.99 -5.94 -7.08
N GLN A 51 26.52 -4.68 -6.95
CA GLN A 51 26.92 -3.77 -5.87
C GLN A 51 25.84 -3.54 -4.83
N ALA A 52 24.56 -3.70 -5.20
CA ALA A 52 23.45 -3.35 -4.33
C ALA A 52 22.15 -4.06 -4.70
N GLU A 53 21.27 -4.14 -3.72
CA GLU A 53 19.86 -4.49 -3.86
C GLU A 53 18.99 -3.28 -3.55
N VAL A 54 17.97 -3.05 -4.37
CA VAL A 54 17.07 -1.91 -4.26
C VAL A 54 15.66 -2.42 -4.00
N TYR A 55 15.03 -1.86 -2.97
CA TYR A 55 13.67 -2.15 -2.55
C TYR A 55 12.83 -0.88 -2.62
N GLN A 56 11.56 -1.03 -3.01
CA GLN A 56 10.62 0.07 -3.12
C GLN A 56 9.26 -0.33 -2.55
N GLU A 57 8.51 0.64 -2.04
CA GLU A 57 7.13 0.45 -1.62
C GLU A 57 6.19 0.19 -2.80
N MET A 58 5.59 -0.99 -2.80
CA MET A 58 4.58 -1.45 -3.76
C MET A 58 3.28 -1.79 -3.05
N PRO A 59 2.11 -1.70 -3.70
CA PRO A 59 0.84 -2.11 -3.11
C PRO A 59 0.93 -3.51 -2.48
N ASN A 60 0.44 -3.63 -1.26
CA ASN A 60 0.54 -4.85 -0.46
C ASN A 60 -0.42 -5.94 -0.96
N GLY A 61 -0.19 -7.19 -0.57
CA GLY A 61 -1.03 -8.33 -0.92
C GLY A 61 -0.84 -8.84 -2.34
N GLU A 62 -1.68 -9.79 -2.72
CA GLU A 62 -1.71 -10.44 -4.04
C GLU A 62 -3.01 -10.11 -4.75
N ILE A 63 -2.97 -9.93 -6.08
CA ILE A 63 -4.16 -9.61 -6.87
C ILE A 63 -5.13 -10.79 -6.79
N ALA A 64 -6.31 -10.54 -6.23
CA ALA A 64 -7.35 -11.55 -6.01
C ALA A 64 -8.73 -10.89 -5.93
N PRO A 65 -9.82 -11.65 -6.13
CA PRO A 65 -11.17 -11.13 -5.92
C PRO A 65 -11.35 -10.59 -4.49
N SER A 66 -12.09 -9.48 -4.37
CA SER A 66 -12.43 -8.90 -3.07
C SER A 66 -13.48 -9.74 -2.34
N PHE A 67 -13.39 -9.79 -1.01
CA PHE A 67 -14.44 -10.23 -0.09
C PHE A 67 -15.62 -9.26 -0.04
N ALA A 68 -15.43 -8.01 -0.50
CA ALA A 68 -16.44 -7.00 -0.72
C ALA A 68 -16.49 -6.60 -2.21
N PRO A 69 -16.89 -7.51 -3.11
CA PRO A 69 -16.84 -7.25 -4.55
C PRO A 69 -17.72 -6.06 -4.93
N LEU A 70 -17.25 -5.21 -5.87
CA LEU A 70 -18.04 -4.11 -6.41
C LEU A 70 -19.39 -4.63 -6.94
N GLY A 71 -20.47 -3.89 -6.67
CA GLY A 71 -21.83 -4.29 -6.99
C GLY A 71 -22.53 -5.09 -5.89
N SER A 72 -21.80 -5.65 -4.93
CA SER A 72 -22.38 -6.13 -3.68
C SER A 72 -22.75 -4.95 -2.76
N VAL A 73 -23.63 -5.18 -1.78
CA VAL A 73 -23.96 -4.16 -0.77
C VAL A 73 -22.69 -3.69 -0.06
N LEU A 74 -21.89 -4.62 0.45
CA LEU A 74 -20.65 -4.31 1.19
C LEU A 74 -19.62 -3.58 0.32
N GLY A 75 -19.39 -4.06 -0.91
CA GLY A 75 -18.46 -3.41 -1.84
C GLY A 75 -18.88 -2.01 -2.23
N ASN A 76 -20.19 -1.77 -2.39
CA ASN A 76 -20.72 -0.44 -2.65
C ASN A 76 -20.57 0.49 -1.45
N ASP A 77 -20.73 -0.01 -0.21
CA ASP A 77 -20.52 0.77 1.01
C ASP A 77 -19.04 1.18 1.19
N VAL A 78 -18.10 0.25 0.93
CA VAL A 78 -16.66 0.55 0.91
C VAL A 78 -16.36 1.65 -0.11
N MET A 79 -16.82 1.47 -1.35
CA MET A 79 -16.59 2.42 -2.44
C MET A 79 -17.24 3.78 -2.16
N LEU A 80 -18.42 3.82 -1.55
CA LEU A 80 -19.09 5.06 -1.16
C LEU A 80 -18.28 5.81 -0.09
N GLY A 81 -17.72 5.09 0.89
CA GLY A 81 -16.84 5.67 1.90
C GLY A 81 -15.60 6.32 1.29
N ILE A 82 -14.92 5.58 0.41
CA ILE A 82 -13.74 6.09 -0.31
C ILE A 82 -14.11 7.27 -1.22
N ASN A 83 -15.21 7.19 -1.96
CA ASN A 83 -15.67 8.26 -2.84
C ASN A 83 -15.98 9.55 -2.06
N LYS A 84 -16.69 9.46 -0.92
CA LYS A 84 -17.00 10.63 -0.11
C LYS A 84 -15.76 11.34 0.41
N GLN A 85 -14.70 10.59 0.70
CA GLN A 85 -13.47 11.15 1.27
C GLN A 85 -12.48 11.62 0.19
N CYS A 86 -12.38 10.90 -0.92
CA CYS A 86 -11.33 11.06 -1.91
C CYS A 86 -11.80 11.35 -3.33
N GLY A 87 -13.10 11.24 -3.61
CA GLY A 87 -13.67 11.43 -4.93
C GLY A 87 -13.40 10.29 -5.92
N PHE A 88 -12.63 9.26 -5.55
CA PHE A 88 -12.43 8.09 -6.42
C PHE A 88 -13.77 7.42 -6.74
N GLU A 89 -13.96 7.06 -7.99
CA GLU A 89 -15.14 6.36 -8.50
C GLU A 89 -14.81 4.89 -8.80
N PRO A 90 -15.83 4.01 -8.96
CA PRO A 90 -15.59 2.61 -9.31
C PRO A 90 -14.72 2.41 -10.57
N LYS A 91 -14.82 3.31 -11.55
CA LYS A 91 -14.01 3.28 -12.78
C LYS A 91 -12.52 3.53 -12.53
N ASP A 92 -12.19 4.17 -11.41
CA ASP A 92 -10.81 4.48 -11.05
C ASP A 92 -10.16 3.28 -10.34
N LEU A 93 -10.94 2.34 -9.80
CA LEU A 93 -10.42 1.11 -9.20
C LEU A 93 -9.70 0.27 -10.26
N LYS A 94 -8.38 0.17 -10.12
CA LYS A 94 -7.50 -0.58 -11.01
C LYS A 94 -7.48 -2.07 -10.65
N GLU A 95 -7.28 -2.37 -9.38
CA GLU A 95 -7.18 -3.74 -8.87
C GLU A 95 -7.47 -3.78 -7.36
N VAL A 96 -7.84 -4.97 -6.88
CA VAL A 96 -7.88 -5.30 -5.46
C VAL A 96 -6.79 -6.33 -5.17
N ARG A 97 -6.12 -6.15 -4.04
CA ARG A 97 -5.09 -7.05 -3.55
C ARG A 97 -5.45 -7.55 -2.17
N VAL A 98 -5.56 -8.86 -2.00
CA VAL A 98 -5.84 -9.47 -0.70
C VAL A 98 -4.52 -9.64 0.05
N VAL A 99 -4.44 -9.09 1.27
CA VAL A 99 -3.25 -9.17 2.12
C VAL A 99 -3.40 -10.26 3.16
N SER A 100 -4.56 -10.33 3.81
CA SER A 100 -4.84 -11.33 4.83
C SER A 100 -6.33 -11.62 4.90
N HIS A 101 -6.66 -12.88 5.13
CA HIS A 101 -8.00 -13.37 5.42
C HIS A 101 -7.92 -14.21 6.68
N ASP A 102 -8.65 -13.84 7.73
CA ASP A 102 -8.71 -14.55 9.00
C ASP A 102 -10.16 -14.82 9.38
N GLU A 103 -10.66 -15.99 8.95
CA GLU A 103 -12.03 -16.44 9.23
C GLU A 103 -12.34 -16.51 10.72
N ALA A 104 -11.37 -16.94 11.54
CA ALA A 104 -11.56 -17.11 12.98
C ALA A 104 -11.80 -15.78 13.70
N ARG A 105 -11.16 -14.70 13.22
CA ARG A 105 -11.36 -13.33 13.72
C ARG A 105 -12.40 -12.56 12.92
N GLY A 106 -12.96 -13.13 11.85
CA GLY A 106 -13.85 -12.46 10.91
C GLY A 106 -13.22 -11.20 10.33
N LEU A 107 -11.93 -11.26 9.99
CA LEU A 107 -11.14 -10.11 9.55
C LEU A 107 -10.62 -10.32 8.13
N ASP A 108 -10.96 -9.41 7.24
CA ASP A 108 -10.38 -9.30 5.92
C ASP A 108 -9.55 -8.02 5.84
N PHE A 109 -8.35 -8.14 5.28
CA PHE A 109 -7.51 -7.01 4.96
C PHE A 109 -7.12 -7.05 3.50
N GLU A 110 -7.61 -6.03 2.79
CA GLU A 110 -7.37 -5.80 1.38
C GLU A 110 -6.68 -4.45 1.16
N VAL A 111 -6.09 -4.31 -0.02
CA VAL A 111 -5.63 -3.04 -0.55
C VAL A 111 -6.33 -2.81 -1.87
N TRP A 112 -7.10 -1.73 -1.92
CA TRP A 112 -7.78 -1.28 -3.13
C TRP A 112 -6.90 -0.24 -3.81
N VAL A 113 -6.51 -0.52 -5.05
CA VAL A 113 -5.57 0.31 -5.82
C VAL A 113 -6.35 1.07 -6.87
N PHE A 114 -6.21 2.39 -6.86
CA PHE A 114 -6.88 3.29 -7.79
C PHE A 114 -5.89 3.88 -8.78
N ASN A 115 -6.32 4.08 -10.03
CA ASN A 115 -5.63 4.97 -10.95
C ASN A 115 -5.82 6.40 -10.45
N ASP A 116 -4.71 7.09 -10.22
CA ASP A 116 -4.69 8.41 -9.60
C ASP A 116 -3.63 9.29 -10.28
N PRO A 117 -4.04 10.18 -11.20
CA PRO A 117 -3.14 11.13 -11.85
C PRO A 117 -2.47 12.13 -10.88
N LEU A 118 -3.07 12.39 -9.72
CA LEU A 118 -2.57 13.34 -8.72
C LEU A 118 -1.56 12.70 -7.77
N SER A 119 -1.49 11.38 -7.73
CA SER A 119 -0.45 10.63 -7.02
C SER A 119 0.95 11.08 -7.47
N GLN A 120 1.83 11.24 -6.49
CA GLN A 120 3.23 11.60 -6.72
C GLN A 120 4.08 10.37 -7.11
N ARG A 121 3.50 9.17 -7.08
CA ARG A 121 4.15 7.96 -7.59
C ARG A 121 4.31 8.03 -9.11
N ASP A 122 5.34 7.35 -9.61
CA ASP A 122 5.64 7.29 -11.05
C ASP A 122 4.58 6.48 -11.82
N ASP A 123 3.98 5.48 -11.17
CA ASP A 123 2.95 4.59 -11.71
C ASP A 123 1.53 5.17 -11.62
N LYS A 124 1.37 6.38 -11.06
CA LYS A 124 0.09 7.12 -10.97
C LYS A 124 -1.03 6.27 -10.36
N ILE A 125 -0.72 5.62 -9.25
CA ILE A 125 -1.70 4.91 -8.44
C ILE A 125 -1.77 5.48 -7.03
N THR A 126 -2.90 5.24 -6.38
CA THR A 126 -3.05 5.37 -4.93
C THR A 126 -3.57 4.07 -4.35
N ALA A 127 -2.93 3.56 -3.29
CA ALA A 127 -3.33 2.34 -2.60
C ALA A 127 -4.00 2.67 -1.25
N ILE A 128 -5.22 2.17 -1.04
CA ILE A 128 -5.99 2.36 0.18
C ILE A 128 -6.16 1.02 0.87
N SER A 129 -5.82 0.94 2.16
CA SER A 129 -6.13 -0.24 2.97
C SER A 129 -7.61 -0.28 3.27
N VAL A 130 -8.25 -1.40 2.97
CA VAL A 130 -9.65 -1.70 3.31
C VAL A 130 -9.64 -2.84 4.32
N ILE A 131 -10.09 -2.55 5.53
CA ILE A 131 -10.18 -3.49 6.63
C ILE A 131 -11.66 -3.76 6.89
N LEU A 132 -12.06 -5.02 6.73
CA LEU A 132 -13.43 -5.48 6.94
C LEU A 132 -13.43 -6.38 8.18
N LYS A 133 -14.26 -6.04 9.15
CA LYS A 133 -14.38 -6.84 10.37
C LYS A 133 -15.84 -7.24 10.59
N ALA A 134 -16.13 -8.53 10.48
CA ALA A 134 -17.46 -9.05 10.73
C ALA A 134 -17.89 -8.81 12.18
N THR A 135 -19.14 -8.39 12.37
CA THR A 135 -19.76 -8.15 13.68
C THR A 135 -20.90 -9.14 13.91
N PRO A 136 -20.61 -10.44 14.14
CA PRO A 136 -21.61 -11.51 14.11
C PRO A 136 -22.73 -11.34 15.15
N ASN A 137 -22.42 -10.71 16.29
CA ASN A 137 -23.38 -10.53 17.38
C ASN A 137 -24.50 -9.53 17.07
N ILE A 138 -24.26 -8.58 16.17
CA ILE A 138 -25.23 -7.53 15.80
C ILE A 138 -25.66 -7.62 14.33
N GLY A 139 -25.01 -8.50 13.56
CA GLY A 139 -25.13 -8.56 12.11
C GLY A 139 -24.42 -7.39 11.43
N GLY A 140 -23.61 -7.68 10.41
CA GLY A 140 -22.90 -6.66 9.63
C GLY A 140 -21.39 -6.79 9.63
N THR A 141 -20.74 -5.78 9.06
CA THR A 141 -19.30 -5.69 8.88
C THR A 141 -18.88 -4.24 9.13
N ASP A 142 -17.96 -4.03 10.07
CA ASP A 142 -17.29 -2.75 10.23
C ASP A 142 -16.32 -2.55 9.08
N ILE A 143 -16.41 -1.40 8.42
CA ILE A 143 -15.53 -0.98 7.33
C ILE A 143 -14.59 0.10 7.85
N ASN A 144 -13.28 -0.14 7.76
CA ASN A 144 -12.27 0.87 8.05
C ASN A 144 -11.33 1.01 6.85
N CYS A 145 -11.25 2.22 6.30
CA CYS A 145 -10.35 2.55 5.21
C CYS A 145 -9.19 3.40 5.73
N LYS A 146 -7.94 2.97 5.53
CA LYS A 146 -6.76 3.82 5.79
C LYS A 146 -6.41 4.58 4.52
N ILE A 147 -6.90 5.81 4.49
CA ILE A 147 -6.72 6.74 3.39
C ILE A 147 -5.39 7.49 3.57
N PRO A 148 -4.54 7.58 2.53
CA PRO A 148 -3.32 8.39 2.59
C PRO A 148 -3.65 9.87 2.73
N LYS A 149 -2.65 10.66 3.13
CA LYS A 149 -2.82 12.11 3.29
C LYS A 149 -3.30 12.72 1.97
N ASP A 150 -4.27 13.62 2.07
CA ASP A 150 -4.86 14.31 0.92
C ASP A 150 -5.40 13.36 -0.17
N CYS A 151 -5.64 12.08 0.15
CA CYS A 151 -6.12 11.03 -0.75
C CYS A 151 -5.19 10.62 -1.89
N HIS A 152 -3.93 11.06 -1.87
CA HIS A 152 -2.98 10.79 -2.95
C HIS A 152 -1.70 10.22 -2.38
N ASP A 153 -1.20 9.13 -2.95
CA ASP A 153 0.07 8.57 -2.51
C ASP A 153 1.23 9.52 -2.80
N GLU A 154 2.11 9.64 -1.81
CA GLU A 154 3.37 10.35 -1.95
C GLU A 154 4.38 9.55 -2.78
N LYS A 155 5.50 10.18 -3.11
CA LYS A 155 6.59 9.49 -3.80
C LYS A 155 7.09 8.33 -2.92
N PRO A 156 7.19 7.10 -3.45
CA PRO A 156 7.53 5.94 -2.64
C PRO A 156 8.94 6.04 -2.08
N VAL A 157 9.12 5.52 -0.86
CA VAL A 157 10.45 5.40 -0.27
C VAL A 157 11.22 4.26 -0.95
N THR A 158 12.48 4.52 -1.28
CA THR A 158 13.40 3.54 -1.88
C THR A 158 14.52 3.24 -0.90
N PHE A 159 14.76 1.96 -0.65
CA PHE A 159 15.83 1.46 0.23
C PHE A 159 16.91 0.80 -0.63
N VAL A 160 18.17 1.11 -0.34
CA VAL A 160 19.33 0.56 -1.05
C VAL A 160 20.24 -0.14 -0.04
N PHE A 161 20.43 -1.43 -0.22
CA PHE A 161 21.35 -2.23 0.59
C PHE A 161 22.60 -2.53 -0.24
N GLY A 162 23.77 -2.08 0.24
CA GLY A 162 25.06 -2.43 -0.36
C GLY A 162 25.41 -3.90 -0.09
N LYS A 163 26.03 -4.56 -1.08
CA LYS A 163 26.56 -5.92 -0.96
C LYS A 163 28.03 -5.94 -0.54
#